data_AF-A0A8S0W6X6-F1
#
_entry.id   AF-A0A8S0W6X6-F1
#
_cell.length_a   1.000
_cell.length_b   1.000
_cell.length_c   1.000
_cell.angle_alpha   90.00
_cell.angle_beta   90.00
_cell.angle_gamma   90.00
#
_symmetry.space_group_name_H-M   'P 1'
#
loop_
_entity.id
_entity.type
_entity.pdbx_description
1 polymer ?
#
loop_
_entity_poly.entity_id
_entity_poly.type
_entity_poly.pdbx_seq_one_letter_code
_entity_poly.pdbx_strand_id
1 'polypeptide(L)'
;MNRFQDHESLLYLHKLAYASVQGVLDESVAYGIVNEMLIEHKQVLGRDFFIIFPQLRLPWNPDRPKDRRGNIPDVGLGRLTGSGVRHLQGGIEQKVATELMRNLPNPDSIVHDKAVQLSINRAIIQAEDQVKAAVKNGAIPCNTAIDWIIASGPYFIITSFGPFTEAQLSTRSHRPNASGDALLAEIAQELKDTADSTPITKTLHLIGTEEAAVAVHNYLVSGAQLYNSTDRNYP
;
A
#
# COMPACT_ATOMS: atom_id res chain seq x y z
N MET A 1 -19.31 -13.32 17.53
CA MET A 1 -18.20 -12.91 16.66
C MET A 1 -18.14 -13.96 15.55
N ASN A 2 -18.70 -13.65 14.37
CA ASN A 2 -18.96 -14.65 13.32
C ASN A 2 -17.67 -14.99 12.57
N ARG A 3 -17.33 -16.30 12.59
CA ARG A 3 -16.37 -17.06 11.76
C ARG A 3 -15.60 -16.19 10.76
N PHE A 4 -14.39 -15.79 11.15
CA PHE A 4 -13.41 -15.23 10.22
C PHE A 4 -13.14 -16.26 9.11
N GLN A 5 -13.47 -15.86 7.87
CA GLN A 5 -13.17 -16.49 6.57
C GLN A 5 -13.50 -17.98 6.43
N ASP A 6 -14.21 -18.31 5.35
CA ASP A 6 -14.36 -19.70 4.97
C ASP A 6 -12.96 -20.31 4.80
N HIS A 7 -12.71 -21.47 5.39
CA HIS A 7 -11.48 -22.23 5.18
C HIS A 7 -11.19 -22.38 3.67
N GLU A 8 -12.26 -22.43 2.87
CA GLU A 8 -12.19 -22.40 1.41
C GLU A 8 -11.56 -21.13 0.84
N SER A 9 -11.88 -19.94 1.36
CA SER A 9 -11.29 -18.66 0.92
C SER A 9 -9.78 -18.61 1.21
N LEU A 10 -9.37 -19.04 2.41
CA LEU A 10 -7.95 -19.11 2.78
C LEU A 10 -7.19 -20.09 1.87
N LEU A 11 -7.76 -21.28 1.67
CA LEU A 11 -7.18 -22.30 0.79
C LEU A 11 -7.11 -21.82 -0.67
N TYR A 12 -8.13 -21.11 -1.15
CA TYR A 12 -8.16 -20.51 -2.48
C TYR A 12 -7.03 -19.48 -2.64
N LEU A 13 -6.94 -18.51 -1.73
CA LEU A 13 -5.90 -17.49 -1.75
C LEU A 13 -4.49 -18.08 -1.63
N HIS A 14 -4.31 -19.11 -0.80
CA HIS A 14 -3.03 -19.81 -0.66
C HIS A 14 -2.64 -20.51 -1.96
N LYS A 15 -3.57 -21.21 -2.63
CA LYS A 15 -3.32 -21.85 -3.93
C LYS A 15 -2.97 -20.82 -5.00
N LEU A 16 -3.67 -19.68 -5.01
CA LEU A 16 -3.40 -18.59 -5.96
C LEU A 16 -2.02 -17.96 -5.71
N ALA A 17 -1.69 -17.69 -4.44
CA ALA A 17 -0.38 -17.22 -4.01
C ALA A 17 0.71 -18.20 -4.45
N TYR A 18 0.52 -19.51 -4.23
CA TYR A 18 1.47 -20.52 -4.62
C TYR A 18 1.67 -20.53 -6.14
N ALA A 19 0.58 -20.60 -6.92
CA ALA A 19 0.63 -20.61 -8.37
C ALA A 19 1.35 -19.37 -8.95
N SER A 20 1.15 -18.20 -8.34
CA SER A 20 1.73 -16.94 -8.81
C SER A 20 3.27 -16.90 -8.79
N VAL A 21 3.88 -17.66 -7.89
CA VAL A 21 5.34 -17.69 -7.72
C VAL A 21 5.98 -18.91 -8.38
N GLN A 22 5.20 -19.87 -8.92
CA GLN A 22 5.78 -21.01 -9.64
C GLN A 22 6.15 -20.68 -11.08
N GLY A 23 5.42 -19.75 -11.70
CA GLY A 23 5.64 -19.35 -13.09
C GLY A 23 6.71 -18.28 -13.26
N VAL A 24 6.56 -17.52 -14.36
CA VAL A 24 7.26 -16.25 -14.57
C VAL A 24 6.78 -15.27 -13.51
N LEU A 25 7.74 -14.65 -12.81
CA LEU A 25 7.43 -13.64 -11.80
C LEU A 25 7.04 -12.35 -12.52
N ASP A 26 5.76 -11.99 -12.43
CA ASP A 26 5.17 -10.84 -13.12
C ASP A 26 4.37 -9.98 -12.14
N GLU A 27 4.55 -8.66 -12.25
CA GLU A 27 3.90 -7.70 -11.35
C GLU A 27 2.37 -7.69 -11.51
N SER A 28 1.87 -7.94 -12.73
CA SER A 28 0.42 -8.03 -13.01
C SER A 28 -0.23 -9.22 -12.30
N VAL A 29 0.49 -10.36 -12.23
CA VAL A 29 0.03 -11.53 -11.48
C VAL A 29 -0.02 -11.21 -9.98
N ALA A 30 0.98 -10.49 -9.46
CA ALA A 30 1.00 -10.07 -8.06
C ALA A 30 -0.18 -9.12 -7.73
N TYR A 31 -0.50 -8.19 -8.63
CA TYR A 31 -1.71 -7.36 -8.50
C TYR A 31 -2.99 -8.19 -8.47
N GLY A 32 -3.07 -9.27 -9.26
CA GLY A 32 -4.21 -10.19 -9.27
C GLY A 32 -4.48 -10.78 -7.90
N ILE A 33 -3.44 -11.33 -7.24
CA ILE A 33 -3.57 -11.97 -5.92
C ILE A 33 -4.08 -11.00 -4.87
N VAL A 34 -3.54 -9.77 -4.85
CA VAL A 34 -3.98 -8.74 -3.91
C VAL A 34 -5.43 -8.35 -4.15
N ASN A 35 -5.83 -8.20 -5.41
CA ASN A 35 -7.23 -7.90 -5.73
C ASN A 35 -8.16 -9.04 -5.26
N GLU A 36 -7.80 -10.30 -5.50
CA GLU A 36 -8.57 -11.45 -5.01
C GLU A 36 -8.64 -11.48 -3.48
N MET A 37 -7.52 -11.22 -2.78
CA MET A 37 -7.50 -11.10 -1.32
C MET A 37 -8.49 -10.04 -0.83
N LEU A 38 -8.53 -8.87 -1.47
CA LEU A 38 -9.47 -7.80 -1.13
C LEU A 38 -10.92 -8.16 -1.47
N ILE A 39 -11.16 -8.85 -2.58
CA ILE A 39 -12.49 -9.31 -3.00
C ILE A 39 -13.04 -10.28 -1.95
N GLU A 40 -12.25 -11.24 -1.48
CA GLU A 40 -12.65 -12.18 -0.41
C GLU A 40 -13.02 -11.44 0.87
N HIS A 41 -12.23 -10.44 1.28
CA HIS A 41 -12.56 -9.61 2.44
C HIS A 41 -13.83 -8.78 2.23
N LYS A 42 -14.07 -8.30 1.02
CA LYS A 42 -15.27 -7.54 0.66
C LYS A 42 -16.53 -8.37 0.73
N GLN A 43 -16.45 -9.67 0.43
CA GLN A 43 -17.58 -10.59 0.61
C GLN A 43 -17.97 -10.73 2.09
N VAL A 44 -16.98 -10.75 2.99
CA VAL A 44 -17.20 -10.86 4.44
C VAL A 44 -17.70 -9.55 5.06
N LEU A 45 -17.08 -8.42 4.71
CA LEU A 45 -17.39 -7.10 5.28
C LEU A 45 -18.63 -6.43 4.66
N GLY A 46 -19.09 -6.94 3.53
CA GLY A 46 -20.18 -6.37 2.74
C GLY A 46 -19.68 -5.45 1.62
N ARG A 47 -20.41 -5.47 0.49
CA ARG A 47 -20.00 -4.80 -0.76
C ARG A 47 -19.85 -3.28 -0.65
N ASP A 48 -20.52 -2.66 0.29
CA ASP A 48 -20.51 -1.20 0.47
C ASP A 48 -19.46 -0.76 1.50
N PHE A 49 -18.73 -1.69 2.13
CA PHE A 49 -17.74 -1.37 3.15
C PHE A 49 -16.55 -0.59 2.57
N PHE A 50 -16.12 -0.93 1.36
CA PHE A 50 -15.09 -0.19 0.63
C PHE A 50 -15.16 -0.45 -0.87
N ILE A 51 -14.57 0.46 -1.64
CA ILE A 51 -14.37 0.40 -3.08
C ILE A 51 -12.87 0.21 -3.32
N ILE A 52 -12.57 -0.73 -4.21
CA ILE A 52 -11.23 -0.96 -4.74
C ILE A 52 -11.10 -0.06 -5.98
N PHE A 53 -10.19 0.91 -5.92
CA PHE A 53 -9.86 1.78 -7.04
C PHE A 53 -8.59 1.24 -7.71
N PRO A 54 -8.70 0.59 -8.90
CA PRO A 54 -7.51 0.15 -9.62
C PRO A 54 -6.74 1.38 -10.12
N GLN A 55 -5.43 1.44 -9.85
CA GLN A 55 -4.51 2.44 -10.37
C GLN A 55 -5.03 3.88 -10.39
N LEU A 56 -5.25 4.46 -9.22
CA LEU A 56 -5.79 5.81 -9.09
C LEU A 56 -4.73 6.87 -9.40
N ARG A 57 -4.95 7.76 -10.38
CA ARG A 57 -4.03 8.88 -10.61
C ARG A 57 -4.31 10.04 -9.65
N LEU A 58 -3.37 10.31 -8.74
CA LEU A 58 -3.39 11.41 -7.77
C LEU A 58 -2.46 12.56 -8.22
N PRO A 59 -2.94 13.81 -8.40
CA PRO A 59 -2.07 14.95 -8.68
C PRO A 59 -1.01 15.13 -7.58
N TRP A 60 0.19 15.62 -7.90
CA TRP A 60 1.15 15.95 -6.85
C TRP A 60 0.86 17.31 -6.20
N ASN A 61 0.39 18.27 -6.99
CA ASN A 61 -0.01 19.60 -6.54
C ASN A 61 -1.51 19.82 -6.86
N PRO A 62 -2.37 19.98 -5.84
CA PRO A 62 -3.82 20.16 -6.02
C PRO A 62 -4.17 21.49 -6.70
N ASP A 63 -3.39 22.54 -6.48
CA ASP A 63 -3.56 23.88 -7.08
C ASP A 63 -3.20 23.91 -8.56
N ARG A 64 -2.61 22.82 -9.08
CA ARG A 64 -2.28 22.66 -10.49
C ARG A 64 -3.04 21.46 -11.07
N PRO A 65 -4.31 21.63 -11.49
CA PRO A 65 -5.14 20.54 -12.01
C PRO A 65 -4.55 19.77 -13.19
N LYS A 66 -3.63 20.40 -13.93
CA LYS A 66 -2.91 19.81 -15.06
C LYS A 66 -1.57 19.18 -14.67
N ASP A 67 -1.30 18.97 -13.37
CA ASP A 67 -0.03 18.39 -12.91
C ASP A 67 0.13 16.96 -13.42
N ARG A 68 0.88 16.83 -14.52
CA ARG A 68 1.15 15.54 -15.15
C ARG A 68 2.05 14.66 -14.28
N ARG A 69 2.73 15.20 -13.26
CA ARG A 69 3.68 14.50 -12.39
C ARG A 69 3.02 13.64 -11.31
N GLY A 70 1.69 13.48 -11.36
CA GLY A 70 0.91 12.72 -10.38
C GLY A 70 1.47 11.33 -10.04
N ASN A 71 1.09 10.85 -8.86
CA ASN A 71 1.42 9.52 -8.36
C ASN A 71 0.26 8.58 -8.63
N ILE A 72 0.57 7.30 -8.84
CA ILE A 72 -0.39 6.26 -9.13
C ILE A 72 -0.19 5.19 -8.06
N PRO A 73 -1.00 5.13 -7.00
CA PRO A 73 -1.18 3.92 -6.20
C PRO A 73 -1.57 2.74 -7.06
N ASP A 74 -0.99 1.58 -6.78
CA ASP A 74 -1.37 0.33 -7.44
C ASP A 74 -2.84 -0.01 -7.15
N VAL A 75 -3.21 0.08 -5.87
CA VAL A 75 -4.59 -0.11 -5.41
C VAL A 75 -4.96 0.97 -4.40
N GLY A 76 -5.97 1.78 -4.71
CA GLY A 76 -6.60 2.67 -3.74
C GLY A 76 -7.75 1.98 -3.03
N LEU A 77 -7.88 2.16 -1.73
CA LEU A 77 -9.01 1.65 -0.95
C LEU A 77 -9.77 2.82 -0.37
N GLY A 78 -11.09 2.87 -0.55
CA GLY A 78 -11.86 4.02 -0.11
C GLY A 78 -13.35 3.92 -0.39
N ARG A 79 -14.01 5.08 -0.43
CA ARG A 79 -15.43 5.23 -0.76
C ARG A 79 -15.65 6.48 -1.61
N LEU A 80 -16.80 6.55 -2.25
CA LEU A 80 -17.28 7.77 -2.90
C LEU A 80 -18.22 8.50 -1.93
N THR A 81 -18.06 9.82 -1.82
CA THR A 81 -19.03 10.68 -1.14
C THR A 81 -20.31 10.79 -1.98
N GLY A 82 -21.38 11.34 -1.40
CA GLY A 82 -22.60 11.66 -2.15
C GLY A 82 -22.37 12.64 -3.32
N SER A 83 -21.28 13.40 -3.31
CA SER A 83 -20.86 14.30 -4.41
C SER A 83 -19.91 13.64 -5.42
N GLY A 84 -19.62 12.34 -5.28
CA GLY A 84 -18.71 11.59 -6.16
C GLY A 84 -17.21 11.84 -5.89
N VAL A 85 -16.87 12.54 -4.81
CA VAL A 85 -15.47 12.74 -4.39
C VAL A 85 -14.94 11.43 -3.80
N ARG A 86 -13.70 11.08 -4.13
CA ARG A 86 -13.04 9.88 -3.60
C ARG A 86 -12.42 10.18 -2.25
N HIS A 87 -12.88 9.48 -1.21
CA HIS A 87 -12.24 9.46 0.09
C HIS A 87 -11.53 8.12 0.26
N LEU A 88 -10.20 8.15 0.30
CA LEU A 88 -9.40 6.98 0.57
C LEU A 88 -9.31 6.74 2.08
N GLN A 89 -9.20 5.47 2.43
CA GLN A 89 -8.94 4.95 3.78
C GLN A 89 -7.58 4.24 3.86
N GLY A 90 -6.85 4.18 2.75
CA GLY A 90 -5.55 3.55 2.61
C GLY A 90 -5.32 3.12 1.17
N GLY A 91 -4.30 2.31 0.96
CA GLY A 91 -4.00 1.70 -0.32
C GLY A 91 -2.97 0.59 -0.19
N ILE A 92 -2.57 0.10 -1.34
CA ILE A 92 -1.58 -0.96 -1.48
C ILE A 92 -0.55 -0.50 -2.51
N GLU A 93 0.71 -0.67 -2.16
CA GLU A 93 1.82 -0.66 -3.10
C GLU A 93 2.37 -2.07 -3.21
N GLN A 94 2.46 -2.58 -4.43
CA GLN A 94 2.83 -3.96 -4.73
C GLN A 94 4.07 -3.97 -5.63
N LYS A 95 4.92 -4.97 -5.40
CA LYS A 95 6.07 -5.27 -6.24
C LYS A 95 6.05 -6.72 -6.68
N VAL A 96 6.75 -7.00 -7.77
CA VAL A 96 6.94 -8.38 -8.24
C VAL A 96 7.55 -9.27 -7.14
N ALA A 97 7.20 -10.54 -7.12
CA ALA A 97 7.81 -11.53 -6.24
C ALA A 97 9.31 -11.68 -6.55
N THR A 98 10.09 -12.11 -5.56
CA THR A 98 11.49 -12.52 -5.76
C THR A 98 11.58 -14.03 -5.93
N GLU A 99 12.68 -14.51 -6.51
CA GLU A 99 12.94 -15.95 -6.68
C GLU A 99 12.93 -16.73 -5.35
N LEU A 100 13.25 -16.09 -4.23
CA LEU A 100 13.20 -16.70 -2.91
C LEU A 100 11.79 -17.00 -2.42
N MET A 101 10.78 -16.32 -2.99
CA MET A 101 9.38 -16.53 -2.63
C MET A 101 8.80 -17.78 -3.29
N ARG A 102 9.55 -18.49 -4.14
CA ARG A 102 9.12 -19.77 -4.71
C ARG A 102 8.82 -20.76 -3.61
N ASN A 103 7.73 -21.52 -3.79
CA ASN A 103 7.21 -22.48 -2.82
C ASN A 103 6.74 -21.87 -1.49
N LEU A 104 6.56 -20.55 -1.43
CA LEU A 104 6.00 -19.85 -0.27
C LEU A 104 6.72 -20.20 1.05
N PRO A 105 8.03 -19.95 1.19
CA PRO A 105 8.72 -20.19 2.46
C PRO A 105 8.06 -19.40 3.61
N ASN A 106 8.27 -19.86 4.84
CA ASN A 106 7.78 -19.16 6.02
C ASN A 106 8.31 -17.70 6.03
N PRO A 107 7.47 -16.68 6.30
CA PRO A 107 7.90 -15.29 6.34
C PRO A 107 9.16 -15.02 7.18
N ASP A 108 9.30 -15.67 8.33
CA ASP A 108 10.46 -15.50 9.23
C ASP A 108 11.78 -15.94 8.59
N SER A 109 11.72 -16.82 7.59
CA SER A 109 12.91 -17.31 6.90
C SER A 109 13.41 -16.37 5.79
N ILE A 110 12.57 -15.44 5.32
CA ILE A 110 12.90 -14.55 4.21
C ILE A 110 12.91 -13.06 4.57
N VAL A 111 12.42 -12.67 5.76
CA VAL A 111 12.34 -11.26 6.19
C VAL A 111 13.70 -10.55 6.27
N HIS A 112 14.78 -11.32 6.43
CA HIS A 112 16.16 -10.81 6.47
C HIS A 112 16.89 -10.93 5.12
N ASP A 113 16.23 -11.45 4.08
CA ASP A 113 16.83 -11.52 2.76
C ASP A 113 16.96 -10.12 2.13
N LYS A 114 18.11 -9.84 1.53
CA LYS A 114 18.41 -8.54 0.94
C LYS A 114 17.48 -8.17 -0.21
N ALA A 115 17.14 -9.12 -1.08
CA ALA A 115 16.27 -8.85 -2.22
C ALA A 115 14.82 -8.58 -1.77
N VAL A 116 14.35 -9.30 -0.76
CA VAL A 116 13.04 -9.05 -0.14
C VAL A 116 12.99 -7.69 0.55
N GLN A 117 14.01 -7.36 1.35
CA GLN A 117 14.13 -6.05 2.01
C GLN A 117 14.16 -4.91 1.00
N LEU A 118 14.97 -5.03 -0.04
CA LEU A 118 15.06 -4.03 -1.10
C LEU A 118 13.72 -3.82 -1.80
N SER A 119 13.01 -4.91 -2.15
CA SER A 119 11.70 -4.84 -2.78
C SER A 119 10.70 -4.08 -1.92
N ILE A 120 10.60 -4.44 -0.64
CA ILE A 120 9.68 -3.83 0.33
C ILE A 120 10.07 -2.37 0.60
N ASN A 121 11.34 -2.06 0.83
CA ASN A 121 11.78 -0.68 1.10
C ASN A 121 11.53 0.25 -0.10
N ARG A 122 11.73 -0.23 -1.32
CA ARG A 122 11.37 0.54 -2.53
C ARG A 122 9.87 0.80 -2.60
N ALA A 123 9.05 -0.19 -2.27
CA ALA A 123 7.60 -0.03 -2.20
C ALA A 123 7.19 0.95 -1.08
N ILE A 124 7.85 0.94 0.09
CA ILE A 124 7.62 1.93 1.16
C ILE A 124 7.84 3.36 0.64
N ILE A 125 8.97 3.62 -0.03
CA ILE A 125 9.31 4.95 -0.56
C ILE A 125 8.27 5.41 -1.60
N GLN A 126 7.81 4.49 -2.46
CA GLN A 126 6.77 4.80 -3.46
C GLN A 126 5.40 5.05 -2.83
N ALA A 127 5.03 4.24 -1.85
CA ALA A 127 3.79 4.40 -1.10
C ALA A 127 3.76 5.73 -0.34
N GLU A 128 4.86 6.13 0.30
CA GLU A 128 4.95 7.42 1.00
C GLU A 128 4.61 8.59 0.07
N ASP A 129 5.17 8.60 -1.15
CA ASP A 129 4.85 9.59 -2.18
C ASP A 129 3.36 9.57 -2.57
N GLN A 130 2.74 8.40 -2.63
CA GLN A 130 1.30 8.29 -2.93
C GLN A 130 0.45 8.81 -1.78
N VAL A 131 0.80 8.51 -0.52
CA VAL A 131 0.08 9.02 0.65
C VAL A 131 0.19 10.54 0.72
N LYS A 132 1.40 11.11 0.55
CA LYS A 132 1.60 12.57 0.49
C LYS A 132 0.74 13.20 -0.60
N ALA A 133 0.70 12.62 -1.79
CA ALA A 133 -0.18 13.09 -2.86
C ALA A 133 -1.66 13.00 -2.46
N ALA A 134 -2.10 11.89 -1.88
CA ALA A 134 -3.48 11.70 -1.46
C ALA A 134 -3.93 12.72 -0.40
N VAL A 135 -3.06 13.02 0.56
CA VAL A 135 -3.28 14.06 1.59
C VAL A 135 -3.43 15.43 0.93
N LYS A 136 -2.52 15.82 0.03
CA LYS A 136 -2.58 17.14 -0.64
C LYS A 136 -3.84 17.33 -1.48
N ASN A 137 -4.40 16.27 -2.04
CA ASN A 137 -5.65 16.36 -2.80
C ASN A 137 -6.91 16.19 -1.94
N GLY A 138 -6.79 16.13 -0.61
CA GLY A 138 -7.90 15.91 0.32
C GLY A 138 -8.55 14.52 0.22
N ALA A 139 -7.95 13.60 -0.55
CA ALA A 139 -8.44 12.24 -0.65
C ALA A 139 -8.26 11.48 0.68
N ILE A 140 -7.28 11.88 1.49
CA ILE A 140 -6.99 11.33 2.82
C ILE A 140 -6.88 12.49 3.83
N PRO A 141 -7.28 12.31 5.10
CA PRO A 141 -7.10 13.33 6.13
C PRO A 141 -5.64 13.70 6.35
N CYS A 142 -5.37 14.96 6.68
CA CYS A 142 -4.03 15.50 6.87
C CYS A 142 -3.42 15.22 8.25
N ASN A 143 -4.27 15.13 9.26
CA ASN A 143 -3.90 15.19 10.68
C ASN A 143 -3.70 13.82 11.33
N THR A 144 -3.69 12.74 10.55
CA THR A 144 -3.62 11.37 11.07
C THR A 144 -2.64 10.52 10.29
N ALA A 145 -2.09 9.50 10.96
CA ALA A 145 -1.29 8.49 10.30
C ALA A 145 -2.21 7.55 9.50
N ILE A 146 -1.69 7.07 8.37
CA ILE A 146 -2.44 6.31 7.38
C ILE A 146 -1.76 4.99 7.15
N ASP A 147 -2.48 3.90 7.43
CA ASP A 147 -1.99 2.58 7.15
C ASP A 147 -2.02 2.30 5.64
N TRP A 148 -1.01 1.58 5.18
CA TRP A 148 -0.82 1.14 3.80
C TRP A 148 -0.27 -0.28 3.79
N ILE A 149 -0.78 -1.10 2.87
CA ILE A 149 -0.21 -2.43 2.65
C ILE A 149 0.97 -2.27 1.69
N ILE A 150 2.12 -2.79 2.09
CA ILE A 150 3.32 -2.84 1.25
C ILE A 150 3.61 -4.29 0.93
N ALA A 151 3.50 -4.66 -0.32
CA ALA A 151 3.54 -6.05 -0.76
C ALA A 151 4.65 -6.31 -1.78
N SER A 152 5.21 -7.51 -1.71
CA SER A 152 6.21 -8.04 -2.63
C SER A 152 5.83 -9.49 -2.91
N GLY A 153 5.40 -9.78 -4.14
CA GLY A 153 4.73 -11.03 -4.46
C GLY A 153 3.52 -11.29 -3.53
N PRO A 154 3.34 -12.51 -3.00
CA PRO A 154 2.25 -12.84 -2.09
C PRO A 154 2.53 -12.48 -0.62
N TYR A 155 3.62 -11.76 -0.33
CA TYR A 155 3.97 -11.34 1.02
C TYR A 155 3.70 -9.86 1.21
N PHE A 156 3.30 -9.47 2.41
CA PHE A 156 3.09 -8.05 2.72
C PHE A 156 3.39 -7.70 4.15
N ILE A 157 3.63 -6.41 4.37
CA ILE A 157 3.62 -5.75 5.67
C ILE A 157 2.54 -4.67 5.66
N ILE A 158 2.11 -4.24 6.83
CA ILE A 158 1.31 -3.02 6.99
C ILE A 158 2.22 -1.96 7.63
N THR A 159 2.30 -0.79 7.00
CA THR A 159 3.06 0.34 7.51
C THR A 159 2.17 1.57 7.61
N SER A 160 2.46 2.44 8.58
CA SER A 160 1.74 3.70 8.78
C SER A 160 2.60 4.85 8.28
N PHE A 161 1.98 5.78 7.56
CA PHE A 161 2.61 6.99 7.04
C PHE A 161 1.97 8.24 7.65
N GLY A 162 2.79 9.25 7.93
CA GLY A 162 2.32 10.50 8.52
C GLY A 162 1.96 10.39 10.02
N PRO A 163 1.23 11.37 10.57
CA PRO A 163 0.83 12.62 9.92
C PRO A 163 2.05 13.40 9.41
N PHE A 164 1.90 14.09 8.30
CA PHE A 164 3.01 14.81 7.67
C PHE A 164 3.04 16.28 8.10
N THR A 165 4.22 16.88 8.12
CA THR A 165 4.35 18.34 8.15
C THR A 165 4.17 18.92 6.75
N GLU A 166 3.88 20.22 6.66
CA GLU A 166 3.80 20.92 5.37
C GLU A 166 5.10 20.77 4.55
N ALA A 167 6.25 20.85 5.22
CA ALA A 167 7.55 20.62 4.62
C ALA A 167 7.67 19.20 4.04
N GLN A 168 7.21 18.17 4.76
CA GLN A 168 7.21 16.79 4.26
C GLN A 168 6.27 16.61 3.06
N LEU A 169 5.13 17.30 3.02
CA LEU A 169 4.19 17.25 1.87
C LEU A 169 4.71 17.95 0.62
N SER A 170 5.67 18.86 0.79
CA SER A 170 6.29 19.55 -0.35
C SER A 170 7.28 18.68 -1.12
N THR A 171 7.75 17.56 -0.53
CA THR A 171 8.85 16.73 -1.04
C THR A 171 8.41 15.35 -1.53
N ARG A 172 9.04 14.88 -2.61
CA ARG A 172 8.95 13.51 -3.10
C ARG A 172 10.20 12.74 -2.70
N SER A 173 9.99 11.54 -2.19
CA SER A 173 11.01 10.59 -1.80
C SER A 173 11.45 9.72 -3.01
N HIS A 174 10.52 9.33 -3.90
CA HIS A 174 10.83 8.40 -5.00
C HIS A 174 11.21 9.08 -6.32
N ARG A 175 10.53 10.15 -6.73
CA ARG A 175 10.73 10.79 -8.05
C ARG A 175 11.40 12.17 -7.93
N PRO A 176 12.04 12.69 -9.00
CA PRO A 176 12.71 13.99 -8.94
C PRO A 176 11.76 15.10 -8.47
N ASN A 177 12.22 15.88 -7.49
CA ASN A 177 11.58 17.11 -7.08
C ASN A 177 11.79 18.16 -8.17
N ALA A 178 10.72 18.90 -8.52
CA ALA A 178 10.87 20.05 -9.41
C ALA A 178 11.27 21.33 -8.66
N SER A 179 11.19 21.33 -7.32
CA SER A 179 11.80 22.35 -6.49
C SER A 179 13.29 22.02 -6.37
N GLY A 180 14.14 22.94 -6.83
CA GLY A 180 15.60 22.83 -6.87
C GLY A 180 16.25 22.91 -5.49
N ASP A 181 15.72 22.22 -4.49
CA ASP A 181 16.30 22.16 -3.16
C ASP A 181 17.27 20.98 -3.13
N ALA A 182 18.56 21.27 -3.36
CA ALA A 182 19.62 20.28 -3.49
C ALA A 182 19.72 19.37 -2.25
N LEU A 183 19.45 19.92 -1.06
CA LEU A 183 19.47 19.20 0.21
C LEU A 183 18.38 18.11 0.28
N LEU A 184 17.19 18.38 -0.25
CA LEU A 184 16.07 17.43 -0.24
C LEU A 184 16.24 16.35 -1.32
N ALA A 185 16.90 16.69 -2.42
CA ALA A 185 17.31 15.70 -3.43
C ALA A 185 18.39 14.76 -2.89
N GLU A 186 19.34 15.28 -2.09
CA GLU A 186 20.38 14.51 -1.42
C GLU A 186 19.79 13.53 -0.39
N ILE A 187 18.85 13.98 0.45
CA ILE A 187 18.13 13.09 1.40
C ILE A 187 17.31 12.01 0.67
N ALA A 188 16.63 12.37 -0.42
CA ALA A 188 15.88 11.39 -1.22
C ALA A 188 16.81 10.37 -1.91
N GLN A 189 18.02 10.78 -2.29
CA GLN A 189 19.04 9.90 -2.85
C GLN A 189 19.62 8.99 -1.76
N GLU A 190 19.94 9.54 -0.59
CA GLU A 190 20.42 8.79 0.57
C GLU A 190 19.41 7.73 1.03
N LEU A 191 18.11 8.05 1.04
CA LEU A 191 17.04 7.08 1.33
C LEU A 191 16.99 5.94 0.31
N LYS A 192 17.28 6.22 -0.97
CA LYS A 192 17.37 5.17 -2.01
C LYS A 192 18.63 4.35 -1.85
N ASP A 193 19.73 4.99 -1.51
CA ASP A 193 21.04 4.34 -1.36
C ASP A 193 21.09 3.47 -0.08
N THR A 194 20.31 3.81 0.94
CA THR A 194 20.16 3.05 2.19
C THR A 194 18.97 2.08 2.20
N ALA A 195 18.11 2.10 1.17
CA ALA A 195 17.02 1.13 1.02
C ALA A 195 17.53 -0.33 0.99
N ASP A 196 18.76 -0.52 0.50
CA ASP A 196 19.47 -1.80 0.43
C ASP A 196 19.86 -2.37 1.81
N SER A 197 19.90 -1.55 2.85
CA SER A 197 20.44 -1.90 4.18
C SER A 197 19.45 -1.69 5.33
N THR A 198 18.25 -1.18 5.05
CA THR A 198 17.23 -0.91 6.08
C THR A 198 16.48 -2.20 6.42
N PRO A 199 16.58 -2.71 7.67
CA PRO A 199 15.86 -3.91 8.06
C PRO A 199 14.35 -3.68 8.10
N ILE A 200 13.57 -4.67 7.65
CA ILE A 200 12.12 -4.68 7.86
C ILE A 200 11.87 -4.97 9.34
N THR A 201 11.26 -4.02 10.05
CA THR A 201 10.91 -4.16 11.48
C THR A 201 9.46 -4.59 11.71
N LYS A 202 8.66 -4.66 10.64
CA LYS A 202 7.24 -5.04 10.67
C LYS A 202 7.10 -6.54 10.42
N THR A 203 6.03 -7.14 10.94
CA THR A 203 5.68 -8.54 10.68
C THR A 203 5.39 -8.74 9.21
N LEU A 204 6.08 -9.69 8.58
CA LEU A 204 5.84 -10.11 7.22
C LEU A 204 4.74 -11.18 7.21
N HIS A 205 3.66 -10.93 6.49
CA HIS A 205 2.52 -11.82 6.36
C HIS A 205 2.51 -12.50 5.00
N LEU A 206 1.98 -13.72 4.93
CA LEU A 206 1.80 -14.48 3.69
C LEU A 206 0.31 -14.58 3.34
N ILE A 207 -0.09 -14.12 2.15
CA ILE A 207 -1.47 -14.22 1.69
C ILE A 207 -1.94 -15.69 1.69
N GLY A 208 -3.16 -15.92 2.20
CA GLY A 208 -3.75 -17.24 2.34
C GLY A 208 -3.49 -17.93 3.68
N THR A 209 -2.82 -17.27 4.63
CA THR A 209 -2.76 -17.72 6.03
C THR A 209 -3.77 -16.99 6.91
N GLU A 210 -4.12 -17.59 8.06
CA GLU A 210 -5.06 -17.02 9.02
C GLU A 210 -4.53 -15.70 9.61
N GLU A 211 -3.23 -15.62 9.91
CA GLU A 211 -2.60 -14.43 10.46
C GLU A 211 -2.68 -13.26 9.48
N ALA A 212 -2.44 -13.53 8.19
CA ALA A 212 -2.55 -12.54 7.14
C ALA A 212 -3.99 -12.04 6.96
N ALA A 213 -4.96 -12.95 7.02
CA ALA A 213 -6.37 -12.60 6.97
C ALA A 213 -6.81 -11.69 8.11
N VAL A 214 -6.39 -12.01 9.34
CA VAL A 214 -6.67 -11.17 10.51
C VAL A 214 -6.02 -9.79 10.34
N ALA A 215 -4.77 -9.73 9.87
CA ALA A 215 -4.07 -8.47 9.64
C ALA A 215 -4.80 -7.57 8.62
N VAL A 216 -5.22 -8.14 7.48
CA VAL A 216 -5.94 -7.40 6.42
C VAL A 216 -7.33 -6.99 6.89
N HIS A 217 -8.05 -7.85 7.60
CA HIS A 217 -9.34 -7.49 8.16
C HIS A 217 -9.23 -6.31 9.13
N ASN A 218 -8.26 -6.35 10.05
CA ASN A 218 -8.02 -5.28 11.00
C ASN A 218 -7.65 -3.98 10.29
N TYR A 219 -6.79 -4.05 9.27
CA TYR A 219 -6.43 -2.92 8.41
C TYR A 219 -7.65 -2.28 7.72
N LEU A 220 -8.55 -3.09 7.15
CA LEU A 220 -9.75 -2.59 6.48
C LEU A 220 -10.71 -1.93 7.48
N VAL A 221 -10.89 -2.54 8.65
CA VAL A 221 -11.80 -2.04 9.69
C VAL A 221 -11.26 -0.77 10.35
N SER A 222 -9.95 -0.68 10.64
CA SER A 222 -9.33 0.53 11.20
C SER A 222 -9.41 1.68 10.20
N GLY A 223 -9.07 1.43 8.93
CA GLY A 223 -9.10 2.42 7.87
C GLY A 223 -10.49 3.02 7.65
N ALA A 224 -11.57 2.24 7.82
CA ALA A 224 -12.94 2.72 7.64
C ALA A 224 -13.29 3.93 8.52
N GLN A 225 -12.62 4.12 9.65
CA GLN A 225 -12.81 5.28 10.52
C GLN A 225 -12.35 6.59 9.86
N LEU A 226 -11.38 6.52 8.94
CA LEU A 226 -10.83 7.67 8.22
C LEU A 226 -11.84 8.30 7.24
N TYR A 227 -12.79 7.49 6.74
CA TYR A 227 -13.83 7.97 5.82
C TYR A 227 -14.65 9.12 6.44
N ASN A 228 -14.94 9.02 7.74
CA ASN A 228 -15.77 10.00 8.46
C ASN A 228 -14.99 11.24 8.90
N SER A 229 -13.66 11.26 8.74
CA SER A 229 -12.87 12.44 9.12
C SER A 229 -13.15 13.62 8.17
N THR A 230 -13.40 14.77 8.77
CA THR A 230 -13.63 16.05 8.09
C THR A 230 -12.36 16.87 7.89
N ASP A 231 -11.25 16.48 8.52
CA ASP A 231 -9.99 17.24 8.48
C ASP A 231 -9.15 16.84 7.26
N ARG A 232 -9.54 17.38 6.10
CA ARG A 232 -9.00 16.99 4.78
C ARG A 232 -8.31 18.12 4.03
N ASN A 233 -8.25 19.31 4.63
CA ASN A 233 -7.59 20.48 4.06
C ASN A 233 -6.47 20.91 5.01
N TYR A 234 -5.25 21.06 4.49
CA TYR A 234 -4.28 21.93 5.16
C TYR A 234 -4.74 23.39 4.96
N PRO A 235 -4.64 24.24 6.00
CA PRO A 235 -4.85 25.68 5.85
C PRO A 235 -3.87 26.31 4.87
#